data_AF-A0A6A6SY09-F1
#
_entry.id   AF-A0A6A6SY09-F1
#
_cell.length_a   1.000
_cell.length_b   1.000
_cell.length_c   1.000
_cell.angle_alpha   90.00
_cell.angle_beta   90.00
_cell.angle_gamma   90.00
#
_symmetry.space_group_name_H-M   'P 1'
#
loop_
_entity.id
_entity.type
_entity.pdbx_description
1 polymer ?
#
loop_
_entity_poly.entity_id
_entity_poly.type
_entity_poly.pdbx_seq_one_letter_code
_entity_poly.pdbx_strand_id
1 'polypeptide(L)'
;MQQTHPRTERELGGDIVWRRGCTRLLSVCQQIHDECVDMIYGSNTFVLHITFDSIKFRYQWMVANTNITPNGTKDFLDYFSQRNLLRIKNYVVNVEHVDDYTGMIKYNCGGRGLTVGIRAQVQQLVELLGLVKGLRRVRVHLIDGAISRVRFPSGRVHRVQDEKNFESSQMVLEPFRCLYDVRWVEITGVSEEYKEDLEASMMTSMVG
;
A
#
# COMPACT_ATOMS: atom_id res chain seq x y z
N MET A 1 -7.16 -17.33 -26.96
CA MET A 1 -6.51 -16.06 -26.58
C MET A 1 -6.76 -15.84 -25.10
N GLN A 2 -5.70 -15.82 -24.29
CA GLN A 2 -5.76 -15.59 -22.85
C GLN A 2 -6.20 -14.15 -22.58
N GLN A 3 -7.29 -13.96 -21.83
CA GLN A 3 -7.58 -12.65 -21.23
C GLN A 3 -6.81 -12.57 -19.92
N THR A 4 -5.66 -11.91 -19.96
CA THR A 4 -5.06 -11.35 -18.76
C THR A 4 -6.04 -10.31 -18.22
N HIS A 5 -6.65 -10.57 -17.07
CA HIS A 5 -7.41 -9.53 -16.37
C HIS A 5 -6.50 -8.30 -16.22
N PRO A 6 -7.00 -7.08 -16.51
CA PRO A 6 -6.18 -5.89 -16.50
C PRO A 6 -5.60 -5.68 -15.10
N ARG A 7 -4.32 -5.27 -15.04
CA ARG A 7 -3.52 -5.03 -13.83
C ARG A 7 -4.25 -4.18 -12.76
N THR A 8 -5.22 -3.38 -13.19
CA THR A 8 -6.07 -2.49 -12.40
C THR A 8 -7.01 -3.19 -11.42
N GLU A 9 -7.38 -4.46 -11.60
CA GLU A 9 -8.25 -5.18 -10.65
C GLU A 9 -7.49 -5.75 -9.43
N ARG A 10 -6.16 -5.79 -9.48
CA ARG A 10 -5.31 -6.35 -8.40
C ARG A 10 -4.90 -5.34 -7.34
N GLU A 11 -5.12 -4.06 -7.58
CA GLU A 11 -4.60 -2.98 -6.76
C GLU A 11 -5.75 -2.18 -6.17
N LEU A 12 -5.73 -1.91 -4.86
CA LEU A 12 -6.73 -1.03 -4.25
C LEU A 12 -6.38 0.44 -4.50
N GLY A 13 -7.40 1.28 -4.65
CA GLY A 13 -7.23 2.73 -4.80
C GLY A 13 -7.04 3.23 -6.22
N GLY A 14 -7.24 2.38 -7.23
CA GLY A 14 -7.27 2.82 -8.64
C GLY A 14 -8.41 3.78 -8.98
N ASP A 15 -9.44 3.83 -8.13
CA ASP A 15 -10.58 4.75 -8.15
C ASP A 15 -10.30 6.09 -7.44
N ILE A 16 -9.19 6.19 -6.69
CA ILE A 16 -8.85 7.40 -5.94
C ILE A 16 -8.24 8.43 -6.89
N VAL A 17 -9.08 9.37 -7.31
CA VAL A 17 -8.69 10.47 -8.19
C VAL A 17 -8.64 11.78 -7.40
N TRP A 18 -7.45 12.38 -7.37
CA TRP A 18 -7.22 13.67 -6.74
C TRP A 18 -7.81 14.79 -7.61
N ARG A 19 -8.54 15.72 -7.00
CA ARG A 19 -8.96 16.93 -7.71
C ARG A 19 -7.87 17.98 -7.58
N ARG A 20 -7.30 18.41 -8.71
CA ARG A 20 -6.31 19.48 -8.71
C ARG A 20 -6.97 20.81 -8.33
N GLY A 21 -6.80 21.21 -7.08
CA GLY A 21 -7.28 22.49 -6.55
C GLY A 21 -6.37 23.67 -6.87
N CYS A 22 -6.77 24.85 -6.40
CA CYS A 22 -5.94 26.04 -6.44
C CYS A 22 -4.86 25.97 -5.34
N THR A 23 -3.59 25.81 -5.72
CA THR A 23 -2.46 25.79 -4.78
C THR A 23 -1.92 27.19 -4.46
N ARG A 24 -2.46 28.25 -5.08
CA ARG A 24 -2.01 29.64 -4.86
C ARG A 24 -2.18 30.09 -3.41
N LEU A 25 -3.15 29.52 -2.68
CA LEU A 25 -3.34 29.83 -1.26
C LEU A 25 -2.14 29.41 -0.39
N LEU A 26 -1.35 28.43 -0.84
CA LEU A 26 -0.15 27.98 -0.14
C LEU A 26 0.96 29.03 -0.09
N SER A 27 0.90 30.08 -0.91
CA SER A 27 1.94 31.11 -0.99
C SER A 27 1.53 32.44 -0.36
N VAL A 28 0.39 32.52 0.32
CA VAL A 28 -0.14 33.79 0.84
C VAL A 28 0.57 34.19 2.13
N CYS A 29 0.51 33.35 3.16
CA CYS A 29 1.21 33.54 4.43
C CYS A 29 1.42 32.19 5.12
N GLN A 30 2.27 32.17 6.16
CA GLN A 30 2.63 30.93 6.86
C GLN A 30 1.43 30.23 7.53
N GLN A 31 0.53 31.00 8.15
CA GLN A 31 -0.65 30.42 8.80
C GLN A 31 -1.58 29.73 7.78
N ILE A 32 -1.94 30.42 6.70
CA ILE A 32 -2.78 29.86 5.64
C ILE A 32 -2.08 28.68 4.98
N HIS A 33 -0.76 28.76 4.79
CA HIS A 33 0.04 27.65 4.29
C HIS A 33 -0.11 26.42 5.19
N ASP A 34 0.11 26.57 6.50
CA ASP A 34 0.05 25.45 7.45
C ASP A 34 -1.35 24.82 7.47
N GLU A 35 -2.41 25.62 7.51
CA GLU A 35 -3.81 25.15 7.47
C GLU A 35 -4.14 24.43 6.15
N CYS A 36 -3.73 24.99 5.01
CA CYS A 36 -3.96 24.38 3.70
C CYS A 36 -3.17 23.07 3.52
N VAL A 37 -1.92 23.03 3.99
CA VAL A 37 -1.11 21.80 3.96
C VAL A 37 -1.75 20.74 4.86
N ASP A 38 -2.24 21.11 6.04
CA ASP A 38 -2.96 20.16 6.93
C ASP A 38 -4.24 19.63 6.27
N MET A 39 -4.97 20.46 5.53
CA MET A 39 -6.10 20.01 4.73
C MET A 39 -5.67 19.04 3.61
N ILE A 40 -4.63 19.39 2.85
CA ILE A 40 -4.14 18.59 1.72
C ILE A 40 -3.64 17.22 2.18
N TYR A 41 -2.78 17.16 3.18
CA TYR A 41 -2.19 15.89 3.62
C TYR A 41 -3.13 15.13 4.56
N GLY A 42 -3.89 15.82 5.42
CA GLY A 42 -4.74 15.19 6.43
C GLY A 42 -6.09 14.68 5.92
N SER A 43 -6.61 15.24 4.83
CA SER A 43 -7.95 14.88 4.30
C SER A 43 -7.89 13.96 3.09
N ASN A 44 -6.84 14.08 2.26
CA ASN A 44 -6.70 13.23 1.09
C ASN A 44 -6.21 11.82 1.47
N THR A 45 -6.43 10.88 0.54
CA THR A 45 -5.98 9.50 0.67
C THR A 45 -4.79 9.25 -0.24
N PHE A 46 -3.72 8.71 0.33
CA PHE A 46 -2.47 8.43 -0.37
C PHE A 46 -2.38 6.95 -0.70
N VAL A 47 -2.18 6.63 -1.98
CA VAL A 47 -2.03 5.25 -2.46
C VAL A 47 -0.55 4.94 -2.60
N LEU A 48 -0.07 4.00 -1.80
CA LEU A 48 1.30 3.53 -1.76
C LEU A 48 1.37 2.13 -2.38
N HIS A 49 2.44 1.89 -3.12
CA HIS A 49 2.80 0.59 -3.67
C HIS A 49 4.17 0.21 -3.15
N ILE A 50 4.25 -0.88 -2.41
CA ILE A 50 5.49 -1.42 -1.88
C ILE A 50 5.91 -2.58 -2.76
N THR A 51 7.07 -2.45 -3.38
CA THR A 51 7.77 -3.53 -4.06
C THR A 51 9.00 -3.93 -3.23
N PHE A 52 9.73 -4.95 -3.66
CA PHE A 52 10.97 -5.38 -2.99
C PHE A 52 12.01 -4.26 -2.85
N ASP A 53 12.07 -3.36 -3.83
CA ASP A 53 13.11 -2.36 -3.98
C ASP A 53 12.68 -0.93 -3.62
N SER A 54 11.38 -0.61 -3.66
CA SER A 54 10.95 0.75 -3.32
C SER A 54 9.51 0.89 -2.85
N ILE A 55 9.22 2.06 -2.27
CA ILE A 55 7.90 2.49 -1.83
C ILE A 55 7.46 3.62 -2.74
N LYS A 56 6.48 3.34 -3.60
CA LYS A 56 6.01 4.26 -4.63
C LYS A 56 4.67 4.88 -4.25
N PHE A 57 4.60 6.19 -4.26
CA PHE A 57 3.33 6.92 -4.23
C PHE A 57 2.74 6.97 -5.63
N ARG A 58 1.56 6.36 -5.78
CA ARG A 58 0.75 6.46 -6.99
C ARG A 58 -0.35 7.48 -6.79
N TYR A 59 -0.48 8.35 -7.77
CA TYR A 59 -1.52 9.35 -7.76
C TYR A 59 -2.12 9.47 -9.15
N GLN A 60 -3.43 9.63 -9.16
CA GLN A 60 -4.18 10.02 -10.33
C GLN A 60 -4.82 11.35 -10.00
N TRP A 61 -4.91 12.24 -10.98
CA TRP A 61 -5.61 13.50 -10.79
C TRP A 61 -6.53 13.79 -11.94
N MET A 62 -7.63 14.48 -11.65
CA MET A 62 -8.53 14.97 -12.67
C MET A 62 -8.04 16.32 -13.17
N VAL A 63 -7.86 16.46 -14.48
CA VAL A 63 -7.59 17.74 -15.10
C VAL A 63 -8.91 18.50 -15.21
N ALA A 64 -8.96 19.72 -14.67
CA ALA A 64 -10.17 20.52 -14.62
C ALA A 64 -10.82 20.65 -16.01
N ASN A 65 -12.13 20.46 -16.08
CA ASN A 65 -12.96 20.56 -17.29
C ASN A 65 -12.64 19.53 -18.40
N THR A 66 -11.86 18.48 -18.09
CA THR A 66 -11.64 17.35 -19.00
C THR A 66 -11.89 16.03 -18.26
N ASN A 67 -12.52 15.06 -18.92
CA ASN A 67 -12.74 13.72 -18.35
C ASN A 67 -11.48 12.83 -18.45
N ILE A 68 -10.30 13.43 -18.39
CA ILE A 68 -9.02 12.74 -18.49
C ILE A 68 -8.41 12.69 -17.10
N THR A 69 -7.96 11.48 -16.71
CA THR A 69 -7.32 11.21 -15.43
C THR A 69 -5.88 10.74 -15.65
N PRO A 70 -4.92 11.67 -15.83
CA PRO A 70 -3.51 11.31 -15.85
C PRO A 70 -3.11 10.58 -14.56
N ASN A 71 -2.17 9.67 -14.70
CA ASN A 71 -1.54 8.95 -13.60
C ASN A 71 -0.06 9.34 -13.49
N GLY A 72 0.48 9.20 -12.28
CA GLY A 72 1.86 9.46 -11.97
C GLY A 72 2.34 8.55 -10.86
N THR A 73 3.66 8.40 -10.77
CA THR A 73 4.30 7.62 -9.71
C THR A 73 5.58 8.32 -9.26
N LYS A 74 5.81 8.37 -7.95
CA LYS A 74 6.98 8.99 -7.32
C LYS A 74 7.49 8.11 -6.19
N ASP A 75 8.79 8.12 -5.92
CA ASP A 75 9.33 7.46 -4.73
C ASP A 75 8.89 8.23 -3.49
N PHE A 76 8.15 7.54 -2.60
CA PHE A 76 7.37 8.20 -1.56
C PHE A 76 8.24 8.89 -0.52
N LEU A 77 9.30 8.21 -0.06
CA LEU A 77 10.18 8.72 0.99
C LEU A 77 11.04 9.91 0.53
N ASP A 78 11.45 9.90 -0.74
CA ASP A 78 12.33 10.93 -1.30
C ASP A 78 11.55 12.14 -1.83
N TYR A 79 10.30 11.95 -2.25
CA TYR A 79 9.51 13.01 -2.86
C TYR A 79 8.90 13.99 -1.85
N PHE A 80 8.49 13.50 -0.67
CA PHE A 80 7.85 14.32 0.35
C PHE A 80 8.83 14.71 1.46
N SER A 81 8.71 15.96 1.93
CA SER A 81 9.44 16.37 3.14
C SER A 81 8.93 15.60 4.36
N GLN A 82 9.83 15.30 5.30
CA GLN A 82 9.48 14.59 6.54
C GLN A 82 8.34 15.27 7.31
N ARG A 83 8.32 16.61 7.33
CA ARG A 83 7.24 17.39 7.97
C ARG A 83 5.87 17.12 7.34
N ASN A 84 5.81 16.97 6.01
CA ASN A 84 4.56 16.71 5.30
C ASN A 84 4.12 15.25 5.45
N LEU A 85 5.07 14.31 5.48
CA LEU A 85 4.80 12.90 5.73
C LEU A 85 4.05 12.70 7.06
N LEU A 86 4.44 13.43 8.11
CA LEU A 86 3.79 13.39 9.43
C LEU A 86 2.34 13.92 9.44
N ARG A 87 1.93 14.66 8.41
CA ARG A 87 0.58 15.22 8.28
C ARG A 87 -0.39 14.27 7.58
N ILE A 88 0.11 13.27 6.87
CA ILE A 88 -0.75 12.34 6.13
C ILE A 88 -1.45 11.39 7.10
N LYS A 89 -2.79 11.31 7.03
CA LYS A 89 -3.60 10.50 7.95
C LYS A 89 -4.35 9.35 7.30
N ASN A 90 -4.48 9.34 5.97
CA ASN A 90 -5.25 8.32 5.24
C ASN A 90 -4.38 7.64 4.19
N TYR A 91 -4.22 6.33 4.32
CA TYR A 91 -3.36 5.50 3.49
C TYR A 91 -4.13 4.35 2.85
N VAL A 92 -3.76 4.02 1.62
CA VAL A 92 -4.02 2.75 0.97
C VAL A 92 -2.66 2.18 0.59
N VAL A 93 -2.28 1.06 1.16
CA VAL A 93 -0.97 0.43 0.99
C VAL A 93 -1.17 -0.88 0.27
N ASN A 94 -0.72 -0.94 -0.98
CA ASN A 94 -0.65 -2.15 -1.77
C ASN A 94 0.75 -2.75 -1.60
N VAL A 95 0.85 -3.95 -1.05
CA VAL A 95 2.11 -4.68 -0.86
C VAL A 95 2.22 -5.74 -1.94
N GLU A 96 3.13 -5.52 -2.90
CA GLU A 96 3.34 -6.43 -4.02
C GLU A 96 4.34 -7.52 -3.63
N HIS A 97 3.82 -8.66 -3.21
CA HIS A 97 4.57 -9.88 -2.97
C HIS A 97 4.46 -10.80 -4.19
N VAL A 98 4.85 -10.28 -5.35
CA VAL A 98 4.84 -11.04 -6.60
C VAL A 98 6.18 -11.74 -6.74
N ASP A 99 6.13 -13.07 -6.73
CA ASP A 99 7.21 -13.89 -7.23
C ASP A 99 7.21 -13.74 -8.76
N ASP A 100 7.86 -12.68 -9.26
CA ASP A 100 7.91 -12.35 -10.70
C ASP A 100 8.80 -13.37 -11.45
N TYR A 101 8.29 -14.60 -11.53
CA TYR A 101 8.71 -15.69 -12.41
C TYR A 101 7.60 -15.99 -13.41
N THR A 102 7.30 -15.04 -14.27
CA THR A 102 6.48 -15.31 -15.46
C THR A 102 7.31 -15.45 -16.73
N GLY A 103 8.63 -15.70 -16.64
CA GLY A 103 9.41 -16.01 -17.86
C GLY A 103 10.92 -16.27 -17.78
N MET A 104 11.60 -16.12 -16.62
CA MET A 104 13.06 -16.26 -16.57
C MET A 104 13.52 -17.02 -15.33
N ILE A 105 14.30 -18.07 -15.50
CA ILE A 105 14.92 -18.83 -14.39
C ILE A 105 16.07 -17.99 -13.85
N LYS A 106 15.88 -17.33 -12.70
CA LYS A 106 16.96 -16.71 -11.94
C LYS A 106 17.34 -17.63 -10.79
N TYR A 107 18.61 -17.98 -10.62
CA TYR A 107 19.04 -18.94 -9.59
C TYR A 107 18.88 -18.46 -8.12
N ASN A 108 18.26 -17.29 -7.86
CA ASN A 108 18.22 -16.64 -6.54
C ASN A 108 16.83 -16.20 -6.03
N CYS A 109 15.75 -16.32 -6.81
CA CYS A 109 14.44 -15.81 -6.39
C CYS A 109 13.59 -16.98 -5.88
N GLY A 110 13.37 -17.03 -4.57
CA GLY A 110 12.83 -18.21 -3.86
C GLY A 110 13.48 -18.40 -2.49
N GLY A 111 14.60 -17.73 -2.25
CA GLY A 111 15.17 -17.61 -0.91
C GLY A 111 14.39 -16.61 -0.05
N ARG A 112 14.61 -16.67 1.28
CA ARG A 112 14.05 -15.74 2.28
C ARG A 112 14.32 -14.25 1.97
N GLY A 113 15.14 -13.92 0.97
CA GLY A 113 15.51 -12.55 0.62
C GLY A 113 14.35 -11.70 0.13
N LEU A 114 13.40 -12.24 -0.67
CA LEU A 114 12.27 -11.47 -1.18
C LEU A 114 11.32 -11.04 -0.05
N THR A 115 10.88 -12.00 0.76
CA THR A 115 10.04 -11.76 1.92
C THR A 115 10.72 -10.82 2.91
N VAL A 116 12.02 -11.02 3.19
CA VAL A 116 12.79 -10.13 4.07
C VAL A 116 12.93 -8.73 3.49
N GLY A 117 13.18 -8.58 2.19
CA GLY A 117 13.32 -7.28 1.54
C GLY A 117 12.02 -6.49 1.53
N ILE A 118 10.90 -7.12 1.15
CA ILE A 118 9.58 -6.49 1.22
C ILE A 118 9.24 -6.14 2.66
N ARG A 119 9.48 -7.06 3.61
CA ARG A 119 9.28 -6.79 5.04
C ARG A 119 10.12 -5.60 5.52
N ALA A 120 11.35 -5.43 5.03
CA ALA A 120 12.18 -4.28 5.37
C ALA A 120 11.59 -2.96 4.82
N GLN A 121 11.03 -2.96 3.61
CA GLN A 121 10.32 -1.79 3.06
C GLN A 121 9.04 -1.48 3.87
N VAL A 122 8.27 -2.51 4.23
CA VAL A 122 7.09 -2.36 5.09
C VAL A 122 7.50 -1.81 6.46
N GLN A 123 8.59 -2.32 7.05
CA GLN A 123 9.13 -1.84 8.32
C GLN A 123 9.49 -0.36 8.25
N GLN A 124 10.19 0.09 7.20
CA GLN A 124 10.52 1.50 7.01
C GLN A 124 9.28 2.39 6.92
N LEU A 125 8.24 1.93 6.21
CA LEU A 125 6.97 2.66 6.16
C LEU A 125 6.33 2.73 7.55
N VAL A 126 6.24 1.60 8.24
CA VAL A 126 5.62 1.50 9.57
C VAL A 126 6.33 2.38 10.59
N GLU A 127 7.66 2.40 10.59
CA GLU A 127 8.44 3.28 11.48
C GLU A 127 8.07 4.75 11.28
N LEU A 128 7.90 5.17 10.03
CA LEU A 128 7.42 6.51 9.71
C LEU A 128 5.97 6.72 10.18
N LEU A 129 5.09 5.76 9.91
CA LEU A 129 3.67 5.82 10.30
C LEU A 129 3.48 5.85 11.82
N GLY A 130 4.33 5.16 12.59
CA GLY A 130 4.31 5.17 14.05
C GLY A 130 4.61 6.55 14.65
N LEU A 131 5.31 7.42 13.92
CA LEU A 131 5.54 8.82 14.32
C LEU A 131 4.32 9.73 14.05
N VAL A 132 3.38 9.27 13.22
CA VAL A 132 2.19 10.03 12.84
C VAL A 132 1.15 9.95 13.95
N LYS A 133 0.93 11.05 14.67
CA LYS A 133 -0.14 11.11 15.66
C LYS A 133 -1.53 11.00 15.01
N GLY A 134 -2.35 10.03 15.43
CA GLY A 134 -3.75 9.91 15.05
C GLY A 134 -3.98 9.52 13.58
N LEU A 135 -3.49 8.35 13.19
CA LEU A 135 -3.82 7.76 11.88
C LEU A 135 -5.32 7.51 11.77
N ARG A 136 -5.95 8.02 10.71
CA ARG A 136 -7.41 7.96 10.57
C ARG A 136 -7.87 6.72 9.84
N ARG A 137 -7.20 6.39 8.74
CA ARG A 137 -7.61 5.29 7.86
C ARG A 137 -6.39 4.65 7.23
N VAL A 138 -6.21 3.35 7.42
CA VAL A 138 -5.14 2.57 6.81
C VAL A 138 -5.76 1.35 6.14
N ARG A 139 -5.72 1.29 4.80
CA ARG A 139 -6.03 0.07 4.06
C ARG A 139 -4.75 -0.62 3.69
N VAL A 140 -4.64 -1.91 3.93
CA VAL A 140 -3.50 -2.73 3.51
C VAL A 140 -4.02 -3.85 2.61
N HIS A 141 -3.44 -3.96 1.43
CA HIS A 141 -3.76 -5.01 0.47
C HIS A 141 -2.50 -5.78 0.11
N LEU A 142 -2.46 -7.06 0.46
CA LEU A 142 -1.39 -7.95 0.03
C LEU A 142 -1.72 -8.49 -1.36
N ILE A 143 -0.91 -8.09 -2.35
CA ILE A 143 -0.99 -8.56 -3.72
C ILE A 143 0.00 -9.70 -3.88
N ASP A 144 -0.50 -10.92 -3.87
CA ASP A 144 0.26 -12.12 -4.22
C ASP A 144 -0.07 -12.52 -5.68
N GLY A 145 0.97 -12.80 -6.47
CA GLY A 145 0.86 -13.24 -7.86
C GLY A 145 0.12 -14.57 -8.06
N ALA A 146 -0.13 -15.33 -6.99
CA ALA A 146 -0.68 -16.69 -7.04
C ALA A 146 -2.15 -16.84 -6.61
N ILE A 147 -2.87 -15.78 -6.20
CA ILE A 147 -4.29 -15.88 -5.79
C ILE A 147 -5.21 -15.86 -7.03
N SER A 148 -5.00 -16.82 -7.93
CA SER A 148 -6.02 -17.26 -8.86
C SER A 148 -6.37 -18.69 -8.47
N ARG A 149 -7.42 -18.88 -7.66
CA ARG A 149 -8.02 -20.19 -7.40
C ARG A 149 -8.79 -20.72 -8.63
N VAL A 150 -8.41 -20.34 -9.84
CA VAL A 150 -9.08 -20.77 -11.06
C VAL A 150 -8.39 -22.02 -11.58
N ARG A 151 -9.02 -23.18 -11.34
CA ARG A 151 -8.67 -24.42 -12.04
C ARG A 151 -8.82 -24.19 -13.54
N PHE A 152 -7.75 -24.45 -14.30
CA PHE A 152 -7.87 -24.51 -15.75
C PHE A 152 -8.76 -25.70 -16.18
N PRO A 153 -9.50 -25.59 -17.30
CA PRO A 153 -10.32 -26.68 -17.85
C PRO A 153 -9.54 -27.96 -18.21
N SER A 154 -8.20 -27.89 -18.24
CA SER A 154 -7.29 -28.96 -18.65
C SER A 154 -6.83 -29.88 -17.50
N GLY A 155 -7.27 -29.64 -16.25
CA GLY A 155 -6.95 -30.51 -15.10
C GLY A 155 -5.49 -30.49 -14.62
N ARG A 156 -4.58 -29.79 -15.31
CA ARG A 156 -3.21 -29.55 -14.82
C ARG A 156 -3.18 -28.37 -13.86
N VAL A 157 -3.00 -28.67 -12.58
CA VAL A 157 -2.62 -27.71 -11.54
C VAL A 157 -1.15 -27.40 -11.74
N HIS A 158 -0.80 -26.23 -12.30
CA HIS A 158 0.57 -25.75 -12.22
C HIS A 158 0.74 -24.86 -11.00
N ARG A 159 1.57 -25.35 -10.09
CA ARG A 159 2.03 -24.76 -8.81
C ARG A 159 0.96 -24.68 -7.72
N VAL A 160 0.85 -25.82 -7.04
CA VAL A 160 0.43 -25.93 -5.64
C VAL A 160 1.13 -24.82 -4.85
N GLN A 161 0.39 -23.86 -4.30
CA GLN A 161 0.89 -23.09 -3.17
C GLN A 161 1.12 -24.12 -2.05
N ASP A 162 2.37 -24.30 -1.63
CA ASP A 162 2.61 -24.83 -0.30
C ASP A 162 1.97 -23.83 0.67
N GLU A 163 1.07 -24.27 1.57
CA GLU A 163 0.47 -23.43 2.62
C GLU A 163 1.55 -22.61 3.36
N LYS A 164 2.75 -23.20 3.50
CA LYS A 164 3.95 -22.58 4.06
C LYS A 164 4.39 -21.29 3.34
N ASN A 165 4.22 -21.20 2.02
CA ASN A 165 4.56 -19.99 1.27
C ASN A 165 3.51 -18.89 1.49
N PHE A 166 2.23 -19.26 1.62
CA PHE A 166 1.17 -18.30 1.91
C PHE A 166 1.33 -17.68 3.29
N GLU A 167 1.61 -18.49 4.32
CA GLU A 167 1.96 -18.01 5.66
C GLU A 167 3.20 -17.10 5.62
N SER A 168 4.26 -17.51 4.89
CA SER A 168 5.48 -16.72 4.77
C SER A 168 5.27 -15.38 4.05
N SER A 169 4.35 -15.31 3.08
CA SER A 169 3.98 -14.07 2.40
C SER A 169 3.25 -13.10 3.33
N GLN A 170 2.40 -13.60 4.23
CA GLN A 170 1.68 -12.75 5.20
C GLN A 170 2.62 -12.10 6.21
N MET A 171 3.71 -12.78 6.58
CA MET A 171 4.73 -12.26 7.52
C MET A 171 5.38 -10.95 7.08
N VAL A 172 5.24 -10.54 5.80
CA VAL A 172 5.72 -9.22 5.36
C VAL A 172 4.89 -8.07 5.94
N LEU A 173 3.64 -8.33 6.35
CA LEU A 173 2.76 -7.36 6.98
C LEU A 173 2.94 -7.28 8.49
N GLU A 174 3.71 -8.20 9.08
CA GLU A 174 3.94 -8.26 10.53
C GLU A 174 4.40 -6.94 11.16
N PRO A 175 5.24 -6.09 10.51
CA PRO A 175 5.57 -4.79 11.05
C PRO A 175 4.35 -3.91 11.39
N PHE A 176 3.23 -4.03 10.68
CA PHE A 176 2.04 -3.21 10.93
C PHE A 176 1.47 -3.37 12.35
N ARG A 177 1.77 -4.47 13.06
CA ARG A 177 1.42 -4.65 14.48
C ARG A 177 2.03 -3.60 15.42
N CYS A 178 3.10 -2.92 14.98
CA CYS A 178 3.72 -1.83 15.73
C CYS A 178 2.94 -0.51 15.62
N LEU A 179 1.93 -0.43 14.76
CA LEU A 179 1.02 0.70 14.72
C LEU A 179 -0.04 0.55 15.80
N TYR A 180 -0.39 1.66 16.44
CA TYR A 180 -1.40 1.72 17.48
C TYR A 180 -2.30 2.93 17.24
N ASP A 181 -3.49 2.93 17.86
CA ASP A 181 -4.44 4.05 17.79
C ASP A 181 -4.87 4.42 16.35
N VAL A 182 -4.94 3.42 15.45
CA VAL A 182 -5.46 3.62 14.10
C VAL A 182 -6.99 3.56 14.16
N ARG A 183 -7.66 4.66 13.78
CA ARG A 183 -9.12 4.77 13.91
C ARG A 183 -9.90 3.79 13.02
N TRP A 184 -9.36 3.45 11.86
CA TRP A 184 -10.01 2.54 10.92
C TRP A 184 -8.96 1.81 10.07
N VAL A 185 -9.08 0.50 10.03
CA VAL A 185 -8.15 -0.42 9.36
C VAL A 185 -8.97 -1.38 8.50
N GLU A 186 -8.47 -1.68 7.31
CA GLU A 186 -9.02 -2.74 6.45
C GLU A 186 -7.85 -3.49 5.82
N ILE A 187 -7.78 -4.79 6.07
CA ILE A 187 -6.73 -5.65 5.55
C ILE A 187 -7.33 -6.69 4.59
N THR A 188 -6.69 -6.88 3.45
CA THR A 188 -7.17 -7.75 2.37
C THR A 188 -6.01 -8.48 1.72
N GLY A 189 -6.28 -9.64 1.09
CA GLY A 189 -5.24 -10.47 0.47
C GLY A 189 -4.50 -11.43 1.43
N VAL A 190 -5.03 -11.60 2.65
CA VAL A 190 -4.51 -12.50 3.69
C VAL A 190 -5.61 -13.47 4.17
N SER A 191 -5.29 -14.42 5.04
CA SER A 191 -6.30 -15.26 5.71
C SER A 191 -7.15 -14.42 6.66
N GLU A 192 -8.41 -14.79 6.85
CA GLU A 192 -9.33 -14.07 7.73
C GLU A 192 -8.82 -14.04 9.19
N GLU A 193 -8.27 -15.16 9.69
CA GLU A 193 -7.69 -15.21 11.04
C GLU A 193 -6.55 -14.21 11.22
N TYR A 194 -5.65 -14.09 10.23
CA TYR A 194 -4.52 -13.15 10.29
C TYR A 194 -5.01 -11.70 10.16
N LYS A 195 -6.02 -11.47 9.33
CA LYS A 195 -6.65 -10.16 9.15
C LYS A 195 -7.23 -9.65 10.47
N GLU A 196 -8.07 -10.45 11.12
CA GLU A 196 -8.75 -10.05 12.35
C GLU A 196 -7.74 -9.74 13.47
N ASP A 197 -6.73 -10.59 13.63
CA ASP A 197 -5.66 -10.39 14.61
C ASP A 197 -4.85 -9.10 14.35
N LEU A 198 -4.47 -8.86 13.08
CA LEU A 198 -3.71 -7.68 12.71
C LEU A 198 -4.54 -6.40 12.83
N GLU A 199 -5.80 -6.39 12.40
CA GLU A 199 -6.72 -5.26 12.56
C GLU A 199 -6.92 -4.91 14.04
N ALA A 200 -7.14 -5.91 14.90
CA ALA A 200 -7.30 -5.71 16.34
C ALA A 200 -6.03 -5.12 16.97
N SER A 201 -4.84 -5.60 16.59
CA SER A 201 -3.58 -5.08 17.10
C SER A 201 -3.39 -3.59 16.77
N MET A 202 -3.73 -3.17 15.56
CA MET A 202 -3.56 -1.80 15.08
C MET A 202 -4.57 -0.81 15.68
N MET A 203 -5.79 -1.28 15.96
CA MET A 203 -6.83 -0.47 16.59
C MET A 203 -6.70 -0.37 18.11
N THR A 204 -5.85 -1.20 18.72
CA THR A 204 -5.63 -1.16 20.16
C THR A 204 -4.99 0.17 20.56
N SER A 205 -5.61 0.88 21.50
CA SER A 205 -5.01 2.06 22.11
C SER A 205 -3.88 1.63 23.04
N MET A 206 -2.71 2.26 22.93
CA MET A 206 -1.67 2.12 23.95
C MET A 206 -2.25 2.56 25.30
N VAL A 207 -2.41 1.61 26.23
CA VAL A 207 -2.59 1.94 27.65
C VAL A 207 -1.23 2.45 28.11
N GLY A 208 -1.11 3.77 28.23
CA GLY A 208 0.08 4.43 28.76
C GLY A 208 0.32 4.11 30.22
#